data_AF-A0A939RFR8-F1
#
_entry.id   AF-A0A939RFR8-F1
#
_cell.length_a   1.000
_cell.length_b   1.000
_cell.length_c   1.000
_cell.angle_alpha   90.00
_cell.angle_beta   90.00
_cell.angle_gamma   90.00
#
_symmetry.space_group_name_H-M   'P 1'
#
loop_
_entity.id
_entity.type
_entity.pdbx_description
1 polymer ?
#
loop_
_entity_poly.entity_id
_entity_poly.type
_entity_poly.pdbx_seq_one_letter_code
_entity_poly.pdbx_strand_id
1 'polypeptide(L)'
;MKNIDTNTGEVLETIPARPMTEKEKNRAAQFDRLLAASAEARAIREMMIREAKSEAQTFFLLSQPLNYFILNFVYAPAEEGTTEFKKFNEWKSEGYTIKKGSKAFPVWSQPTKREKKEQDGETASAPAPTPALMENADGAGEEDSTHGERERFNMCYLFSNLQVTRRDQPASAEEATETAEPQEEPAAAFLQPEPIEEPEPIEVF
;
A
#
# COMPACT_ATOMS: atom_id res chain seq x y z
N MET A 1 -3.78 -36.79 17.52
CA MET A 1 -3.26 -37.72 18.55
C MET A 1 -2.97 -36.93 19.83
N LYS A 2 -2.84 -37.57 21.00
CA LYS A 2 -2.36 -36.89 22.23
C LYS A 2 -0.83 -37.01 22.29
N ASN A 3 -0.14 -35.92 22.63
CA ASN A 3 1.29 -35.96 22.89
C ASN A 3 1.51 -36.52 24.30
N ILE A 4 2.23 -37.63 24.39
CA ILE A 4 2.52 -38.34 25.64
C ILE A 4 4.03 -38.21 25.87
N ASP A 5 4.43 -37.77 27.06
CA ASP A 5 5.85 -37.76 27.42
C ASP A 5 6.31 -39.21 27.65
N THR A 6 7.25 -39.68 26.82
CA THR A 6 7.70 -41.08 26.80
C THR A 6 8.53 -41.46 28.03
N ASN A 7 8.92 -40.50 28.87
CA ASN A 7 9.76 -40.73 30.04
C ASN A 7 8.96 -40.78 31.36
N THR A 8 7.80 -40.12 31.42
CA THR A 8 6.94 -40.04 32.62
C THR A 8 5.55 -40.68 32.43
N GLY A 9 5.10 -40.90 31.20
CA GLY A 9 3.76 -41.46 30.91
C GLY A 9 2.61 -40.50 31.21
N GLU A 10 2.89 -39.26 31.62
CA GLU A 10 1.88 -38.22 31.79
C GLU A 10 1.40 -37.70 30.43
N VAL A 11 0.09 -37.48 30.34
CA VAL A 11 -0.52 -36.82 29.19
C VAL A 11 -0.19 -35.34 29.32
N LEU A 12 0.63 -34.82 28.40
CA LEU A 12 0.86 -33.38 28.31
C LEU A 12 -0.47 -32.71 27.94
N GLU A 13 -1.11 -32.07 28.93
CA GLU A 13 -2.33 -31.32 28.70
C GLU A 13 -2.06 -30.24 27.66
N THR A 14 -2.77 -30.32 26.54
CA THR A 14 -2.59 -29.41 25.42
C THR A 14 -3.12 -28.05 25.85
N ILE A 15 -2.21 -27.16 26.25
CA ILE A 15 -2.55 -25.82 26.76
C ILE A 15 -3.46 -25.15 25.71
N PRO A 16 -4.71 -24.78 26.07
CA PRO A 16 -5.64 -24.23 25.11
C PRO A 16 -5.09 -22.91 24.56
N ALA A 17 -5.04 -22.80 23.22
CA ALA A 17 -4.50 -21.63 22.56
C ALA A 17 -5.23 -20.36 23.05
N ARG A 18 -4.46 -19.39 23.55
CA ARG A 18 -5.01 -18.13 24.08
C ARG A 18 -5.84 -17.45 22.98
N PRO A 19 -7.08 -17.00 23.28
CA PRO A 19 -7.87 -16.25 22.31
C PRO A 19 -7.16 -14.94 21.93
N MET A 20 -7.08 -14.67 20.62
CA MET A 20 -6.45 -13.45 20.10
C MET A 20 -7.13 -12.20 20.63
N THR A 21 -6.33 -11.21 21.01
CA THR A 21 -6.79 -9.87 21.38
C THR A 21 -7.34 -9.13 20.14
N GLU A 22 -8.21 -8.14 20.36
CA GLU A 22 -8.75 -7.32 19.28
C GLU A 22 -7.65 -6.61 18.47
N LYS A 23 -6.57 -6.16 19.13
CA LYS A 23 -5.39 -5.58 18.49
C LYS A 23 -4.69 -6.57 17.54
N GLU A 24 -4.61 -7.84 17.92
CA GLU A 24 -4.03 -8.89 17.08
C GLU A 24 -4.93 -9.22 15.89
N LYS A 25 -6.25 -9.31 16.10
CA LYS A 25 -7.24 -9.47 15.01
C LYS A 25 -7.17 -8.34 14.00
N ASN A 26 -7.16 -7.09 14.48
CA ASN A 26 -7.02 -5.91 13.63
C ASN A 26 -5.68 -5.89 12.88
N ARG A 27 -4.58 -6.32 13.52
CA ARG A 27 -3.28 -6.46 12.86
C ARG A 27 -3.28 -7.56 11.79
N ALA A 28 -3.93 -8.69 12.05
CA ALA A 28 -4.07 -9.77 11.07
C ALA A 28 -4.86 -9.27 9.84
N ALA A 29 -6.03 -8.66 10.04
CA ALA A 29 -6.83 -8.10 8.95
C ALA A 29 -6.09 -7.05 8.09
N GLN A 30 -5.23 -6.22 8.70
CA GLN A 30 -4.36 -5.29 7.93
C GLN A 30 -3.24 -6.02 7.16
N PHE A 31 -2.73 -7.13 7.69
CA PHE A 31 -1.75 -7.98 7.02
C PHE A 31 -2.37 -8.72 5.84
N ASP A 32 -3.58 -9.25 6.01
CA ASP A 32 -4.34 -9.93 4.95
C ASP A 32 -4.69 -8.95 3.82
N ARG A 33 -5.13 -7.72 4.16
CA ARG A 33 -5.33 -6.63 3.19
C ARG A 33 -4.04 -6.31 2.41
N LEU A 34 -2.91 -6.21 3.10
CA LEU A 34 -1.62 -5.95 2.46
C LEU A 34 -1.17 -7.13 1.59
N LEU A 35 -1.45 -8.37 1.99
CA LEU A 35 -1.14 -9.57 1.21
C LEU A 35 -1.94 -9.60 -0.09
N ALA A 36 -3.24 -9.29 -0.03
CA ALA A 36 -4.10 -9.15 -1.21
C ALA A 36 -3.60 -8.05 -2.15
N ALA A 37 -3.36 -6.83 -1.63
CA ALA A 37 -2.80 -5.72 -2.41
C ALA A 37 -1.42 -6.06 -3.02
N SER A 38 -0.63 -6.90 -2.35
CA SER A 38 0.66 -7.38 -2.86
C SER A 38 0.53 -8.44 -3.97
N ALA A 39 -0.55 -9.22 -3.99
CA ALA A 39 -0.83 -10.15 -5.08
C ALA A 39 -1.26 -9.37 -6.34
N GLU A 40 -2.20 -8.44 -6.15
CA GLU A 40 -2.69 -7.53 -7.21
C GLU A 40 -1.54 -6.69 -7.81
N ALA A 41 -0.72 -6.06 -6.96
CA ALA A 41 0.43 -5.27 -7.41
C ALA A 41 1.49 -6.09 -8.19
N ARG A 42 1.63 -7.39 -7.92
CA ARG A 42 2.50 -8.28 -8.72
C ARG A 42 1.88 -8.55 -10.10
N ALA A 43 0.58 -8.86 -10.16
CA ALA A 43 -0.13 -9.07 -11.42
C ALA A 43 -0.09 -7.81 -12.32
N ILE A 44 -0.31 -6.64 -11.74
CA ILE A 44 -0.19 -5.35 -12.44
C ILE A 44 1.24 -5.13 -12.94
N ARG A 45 2.27 -5.37 -12.11
CA ARG A 45 3.67 -5.23 -12.52
C ARG A 45 4.02 -6.15 -13.70
N GLU A 46 3.60 -7.41 -13.68
CA GLU A 46 3.83 -8.36 -14.76
C GLU A 46 3.11 -7.96 -16.06
N MET A 47 1.85 -7.55 -15.95
CA MET A 47 1.06 -7.02 -17.07
C MET A 47 1.74 -5.80 -17.70
N MET A 48 2.13 -4.81 -16.90
CA MET A 48 2.83 -3.61 -17.37
C MET A 48 4.19 -3.92 -18.02
N ILE A 49 4.94 -4.91 -17.50
CA ILE A 49 6.20 -5.36 -18.10
C ILE A 49 5.96 -6.03 -19.46
N ARG A 50 4.87 -6.81 -19.59
CA ARG A 50 4.47 -7.46 -20.85
C ARG A 50 3.96 -6.46 -21.91
N GLU A 51 3.28 -5.41 -21.48
CA GLU A 51 2.72 -4.35 -22.34
C GLU A 51 3.68 -3.18 -22.60
N ALA A 52 4.87 -3.20 -21.99
CA ALA A 52 5.88 -2.16 -22.14
C ALA A 52 6.32 -2.02 -23.60
N LYS A 53 6.28 -0.80 -24.12
CA LYS A 53 6.53 -0.49 -25.54
C LYS A 53 8.01 -0.25 -25.85
N SER A 54 8.85 -0.11 -24.83
CA SER A 54 10.28 0.14 -24.96
C SER A 54 11.08 -0.52 -23.84
N GLU A 55 12.32 -0.90 -24.14
CA GLU A 55 13.25 -1.48 -23.17
C GLU A 55 13.48 -0.56 -21.96
N ALA A 56 13.53 0.76 -22.19
CA ALA A 56 13.63 1.77 -21.12
C ALA A 56 12.42 1.75 -20.17
N GLN A 57 11.20 1.56 -20.71
CA GLN A 57 9.99 1.41 -19.89
C GLN A 57 10.03 0.11 -19.09
N THR A 58 10.42 -1.00 -19.72
CA THR A 58 10.60 -2.31 -19.05
C THR A 58 11.62 -2.23 -17.93
N PHE A 59 12.77 -1.61 -18.18
CA PHE A 59 13.82 -1.42 -17.17
C PHE A 59 13.34 -0.55 -16.00
N PHE A 60 12.60 0.53 -16.28
CA PHE A 60 11.99 1.34 -15.22
C PHE A 60 11.05 0.49 -14.35
N LEU A 61 10.09 -0.23 -14.94
CA LEU A 61 9.13 -1.07 -14.22
C LEU A 61 9.80 -2.23 -13.44
N LEU A 62 10.88 -2.80 -13.98
CA LEU A 62 11.70 -3.79 -13.28
C LEU A 62 12.43 -3.18 -12.08
N SER A 63 12.95 -1.95 -12.20
CA SER A 63 13.65 -1.26 -11.11
C SER A 63 12.74 -0.83 -9.95
N GLN A 64 11.43 -0.68 -10.18
CA GLN A 64 10.52 -0.20 -9.14
C GLN A 64 10.23 -1.27 -8.06
N PRO A 65 10.24 -0.90 -6.77
CA PRO A 65 9.93 -1.81 -5.67
C PRO A 65 8.44 -2.16 -5.64
N LEU A 66 8.06 -3.30 -5.05
CA LEU A 66 6.64 -3.72 -4.99
C LEU A 66 5.71 -2.66 -4.37
N ASN A 67 6.19 -1.91 -3.36
CA ASN A 67 5.44 -0.81 -2.75
C ASN A 67 5.06 0.31 -3.73
N TYR A 68 5.86 0.56 -4.79
CA TYR A 68 5.51 1.52 -5.84
C TYR A 68 4.22 1.10 -6.55
N PHE A 69 4.07 -0.18 -6.87
CA PHE A 69 2.88 -0.70 -7.54
C PHE A 69 1.66 -0.73 -6.61
N ILE A 70 1.84 -1.11 -5.34
CA ILE A 70 0.79 -1.07 -4.32
C ILE A 70 0.23 0.37 -4.16
N LEU A 71 1.11 1.37 -4.04
CA LEU A 71 0.67 2.76 -3.85
C LEU A 71 0.01 3.34 -5.10
N ASN A 72 0.66 3.24 -6.27
CA ASN A 72 0.23 3.97 -7.46
C ASN A 72 -0.87 3.27 -8.28
N PHE A 73 -1.01 1.93 -8.18
CA PHE A 73 -1.95 1.18 -9.02
C PHE A 73 -2.99 0.36 -8.24
N VAL A 74 -2.79 0.13 -6.95
CA VAL A 74 -3.81 -0.53 -6.10
C VAL A 74 -4.53 0.49 -5.20
N TYR A 75 -3.80 1.39 -4.53
CA TYR A 75 -4.41 2.33 -3.59
C TYR A 75 -4.82 3.67 -4.22
N ALA A 76 -3.96 4.31 -5.03
CA ALA A 76 -4.29 5.61 -5.62
C ALA A 76 -5.53 5.59 -6.54
N PRO A 77 -5.77 4.58 -7.40
CA PRO A 77 -6.98 4.52 -8.22
C PRO A 77 -8.27 4.24 -7.43
N ALA A 78 -8.16 3.77 -6.18
CA ALA A 78 -9.31 3.51 -5.31
C ALA A 78 -9.79 4.77 -4.55
N GLU A 79 -9.01 5.84 -4.53
CA GLU A 79 -9.36 7.15 -3.96
C GLU A 79 -9.00 8.25 -4.97
N GLU A 80 -9.94 8.61 -5.86
CA GLU A 80 -9.75 9.66 -6.87
C GLU A 80 -9.22 10.97 -6.26
N GLY A 81 -8.18 11.56 -6.88
CA GLY A 81 -7.47 12.73 -6.33
C GLY A 81 -6.34 12.40 -5.36
N THR A 82 -6.01 11.13 -5.14
CA THR A 82 -4.81 10.73 -4.38
C THR A 82 -3.53 11.00 -5.16
N THR A 83 -2.63 11.80 -4.59
CA THR A 83 -1.35 12.20 -5.18
C THR A 83 -0.15 11.82 -4.32
N GLU A 84 -0.28 11.85 -2.99
CA GLU A 84 0.84 11.64 -2.06
C GLU A 84 0.44 10.75 -0.88
N PHE A 85 1.34 9.84 -0.50
CA PHE A 85 1.22 9.01 0.70
C PHE A 85 2.39 9.26 1.65
N LYS A 86 2.12 9.67 2.89
CA LYS A 86 3.16 9.91 3.92
C LYS A 86 2.79 9.29 5.27
N LYS A 87 3.79 9.10 6.13
CA LYS A 87 3.57 8.67 7.53
C LYS A 87 2.91 9.81 8.31
N PHE A 88 2.18 9.47 9.39
CA PHE A 88 1.59 10.47 10.29
C PHE A 88 2.59 11.53 10.77
N ASN A 89 3.82 11.12 11.11
CA ASN A 89 4.85 12.05 11.59
C ASN A 89 5.31 13.04 10.51
N GLU A 90 5.30 12.64 9.24
CA GLU A 90 5.72 13.49 8.10
C GLU A 90 4.64 14.54 7.81
N TRP A 91 3.37 14.11 7.71
CA TRP A 91 2.24 15.04 7.67
C TRP A 91 2.22 15.99 8.89
N LYS A 92 2.58 15.47 10.08
CA LYS A 92 2.66 16.28 11.30
C LYS A 92 3.77 17.34 11.24
N SER A 93 4.94 17.05 10.65
CA SER A 93 6.00 18.05 10.44
C SER A 93 5.63 19.09 9.38
N GLU A 94 4.86 18.71 8.36
CA GLU A 94 4.39 19.60 7.29
C GLU A 94 3.20 20.50 7.71
N GLY A 95 2.82 20.52 8.99
CA GLY A 95 1.71 21.35 9.50
C GLY A 95 0.31 20.75 9.34
N TYR A 96 0.21 19.53 8.81
CA TYR A 96 -1.07 18.82 8.64
C TYR A 96 -1.44 17.98 9.87
N THR A 97 -2.69 17.54 9.91
CA THR A 97 -3.21 16.52 10.81
C THR A 97 -4.13 15.58 10.04
N ILE A 98 -4.21 14.31 10.45
CA ILE A 98 -5.12 13.35 9.84
C ILE A 98 -6.55 13.63 10.31
N LYS A 99 -7.52 13.56 9.39
CA LYS A 99 -8.96 13.65 9.67
C LYS A 99 -9.38 12.51 10.62
N LYS A 100 -10.27 12.79 11.58
CA LYS A 100 -10.71 11.77 12.55
C LYS A 100 -11.46 10.65 11.82
N GLY A 101 -11.10 9.39 12.11
CA GLY A 101 -11.71 8.21 11.51
C GLY A 101 -11.06 7.69 10.22
N SER A 102 -10.12 8.44 9.62
CA SER A 102 -9.38 7.98 8.43
C SER A 102 -8.61 6.68 8.69
N LYS A 103 -8.69 5.75 7.74
CA LYS A 103 -8.01 4.44 7.80
C LYS A 103 -6.70 4.50 7.04
N ALA A 104 -5.61 4.10 7.70
CA ALA A 104 -4.30 4.04 7.06
C ALA A 104 -4.23 2.97 5.97
N PHE A 105 -3.31 3.19 5.03
CA PHE A 105 -2.89 2.23 4.02
C PHE A 105 -1.70 1.42 4.55
N PRO A 106 -1.84 0.09 4.73
CA PRO A 106 -0.72 -0.76 5.11
C PRO A 106 0.21 -0.95 3.90
N VAL A 107 1.52 -0.87 4.13
CA VAL A 107 2.58 -1.20 3.15
C VAL A 107 3.71 -1.97 3.84
N TRP A 108 4.53 -2.70 3.08
CA TRP A 108 5.71 -3.36 3.64
C TRP A 108 6.73 -2.33 4.09
N SER A 109 7.19 -2.39 5.34
CA SER A 109 8.35 -1.61 5.78
C SER A 109 9.64 -2.31 5.36
N GLN A 110 10.74 -1.54 5.35
CA GLN A 110 12.08 -2.15 5.38
C GLN A 110 12.20 -3.07 6.60
N PRO A 111 12.93 -4.21 6.49
CA PRO A 111 13.19 -5.09 7.62
C PRO A 111 14.01 -4.32 8.67
N THR A 112 13.49 -4.26 9.89
CA THR A 112 14.21 -3.63 11.00
C THR A 112 15.28 -4.60 11.46
N LYS A 113 16.56 -4.25 11.27
CA LYS A 113 17.65 -4.89 12.03
C LYS A 113 17.36 -4.70 13.50
N ARG A 114 16.88 -5.74 14.17
CA ARG A 114 16.82 -5.75 15.63
C ARG A 114 18.26 -5.89 16.09
N GLU A 115 18.84 -4.82 16.60
CA GLU A 115 20.01 -4.92 17.44
C GLU A 115 19.64 -5.83 18.60
N LYS A 116 20.10 -7.07 18.52
CA LYS A 116 20.10 -8.01 19.63
C LYS A 116 20.97 -7.33 20.67
N LYS A 117 20.36 -6.96 21.81
CA LYS A 117 21.03 -6.17 22.85
C LYS A 117 21.96 -7.06 23.66
N GLU A 118 22.99 -7.56 22.99
CA GLU A 118 24.12 -8.27 23.57
C GLU A 118 25.08 -7.22 24.13
N GLN A 119 25.62 -7.51 25.31
CA GLN A 119 26.54 -6.62 26.01
C GLN A 119 27.91 -6.65 25.31
N ASP A 120 28.53 -5.48 25.20
CA ASP A 120 29.95 -5.22 24.89
C ASP A 120 30.58 -5.92 23.66
N GLY A 121 30.92 -5.15 22.62
CA GLY A 121 31.71 -5.68 21.49
C GLY A 121 31.73 -4.79 20.25
N GLU A 122 32.68 -3.86 20.19
CA GLU A 122 32.94 -2.95 19.06
C GLU A 122 33.31 -3.68 17.75
N THR A 123 32.72 -3.29 16.59
CA THR A 123 33.42 -3.10 15.29
C THR A 123 32.50 -2.60 14.16
N ALA A 124 32.92 -1.48 13.54
CA ALA A 124 32.73 -0.96 12.18
C ALA A 124 31.51 -1.29 11.27
N SER A 125 30.86 -0.19 10.87
CA SER A 125 29.97 0.04 9.72
C SER A 125 30.49 -0.40 8.32
N ALA A 126 29.60 -0.96 7.47
CA ALA A 126 29.54 -0.74 6.01
C ALA A 126 28.23 -1.34 5.39
N PRO A 127 27.89 -1.11 4.09
CA PRO A 127 26.51 -0.81 3.68
C PRO A 127 25.65 -2.00 3.23
N ALA A 128 24.38 -1.69 2.92
CA ALA A 128 23.30 -2.66 2.71
C ALA A 128 23.39 -3.49 1.40
N PRO A 129 22.89 -4.74 1.41
CA PRO A 129 22.44 -5.41 0.20
C PRO A 129 20.98 -5.02 -0.11
N THR A 130 20.75 -4.53 -1.33
CA THR A 130 19.42 -4.49 -1.95
C THR A 130 19.01 -5.92 -2.30
N PRO A 131 17.84 -6.44 -1.87
CA PRO A 131 17.43 -7.80 -2.24
C PRO A 131 16.87 -7.82 -3.67
N ALA A 132 17.79 -7.90 -4.64
CA ALA A 132 17.48 -8.43 -5.97
C ALA A 132 17.52 -9.97 -5.90
N LEU A 133 16.44 -10.59 -5.43
CA LEU A 133 16.07 -11.99 -5.68
C LEU A 133 14.74 -12.31 -4.96
N MET A 134 13.65 -12.37 -5.71
CA MET A 134 12.45 -13.11 -5.33
C MET A 134 11.75 -13.61 -6.60
N GLU A 135 12.45 -14.49 -7.30
CA GLU A 135 11.95 -15.28 -8.42
C GLU A 135 12.13 -16.75 -8.04
N ASN A 136 11.14 -17.58 -8.38
CA ASN A 136 11.03 -19.02 -8.10
C ASN A 136 10.68 -19.39 -6.64
N ALA A 137 9.45 -19.86 -6.46
CA ALA A 137 8.94 -20.46 -5.23
C ALA A 137 8.06 -21.69 -5.55
N ASP A 138 8.59 -22.58 -6.38
CA ASP A 138 8.08 -23.95 -6.54
C ASP A 138 8.87 -24.87 -5.60
N GLY A 139 8.18 -25.41 -4.59
CA GLY A 139 8.81 -26.25 -3.57
C GLY A 139 7.82 -26.71 -2.49
N ALA A 140 7.17 -27.85 -2.74
CA ALA A 140 6.39 -28.55 -1.71
C ALA A 140 7.33 -29.22 -0.68
N GLY A 141 6.91 -29.31 0.59
CA GLY A 141 7.76 -29.85 1.65
C GLY A 141 7.20 -29.64 3.06
N GLU A 142 6.87 -30.76 3.71
CA GLU A 142 6.30 -30.85 5.05
C GLU A 142 7.31 -31.51 6.03
N GLU A 143 7.29 -31.28 7.35
CA GLU A 143 6.34 -30.53 8.18
C GLU A 143 7.07 -29.77 9.32
N ASP A 144 6.29 -29.21 10.26
CA ASP A 144 6.60 -28.77 11.63
C ASP A 144 8.07 -28.70 12.14
N SER A 145 8.53 -27.48 12.42
CA SER A 145 8.73 -27.00 13.81
C SER A 145 9.68 -25.81 13.89
N THR A 146 9.50 -24.99 14.94
CA THR A 146 10.21 -23.73 15.20
C THR A 146 9.82 -22.59 14.25
N HIS A 147 9.67 -21.38 14.81
CA HIS A 147 9.63 -20.14 14.02
C HIS A 147 11.02 -19.84 13.46
N GLY A 148 11.47 -20.65 12.48
CA GLY A 148 12.58 -20.30 11.62
C GLY A 148 12.39 -18.89 11.08
N GLU A 149 13.48 -18.13 11.02
CA GLU A 149 13.49 -16.66 10.91
C GLU A 149 13.03 -16.18 9.53
N ARG A 150 11.74 -16.38 9.22
CA ARG A 150 11.04 -15.68 8.15
C ARG A 150 11.29 -14.21 8.38
N GLU A 151 12.06 -13.57 7.50
CA GLU A 151 12.36 -12.14 7.56
C GLU A 151 11.05 -11.39 7.76
N ARG A 152 10.80 -10.95 8.99
CA ARG A 152 9.45 -10.55 9.38
C ARG A 152 9.25 -9.11 8.96
N PHE A 153 9.05 -8.91 7.66
CA PHE A 153 8.68 -7.64 7.06
C PHE A 153 7.57 -7.03 7.92
N ASN A 154 7.90 -5.93 8.59
CA ASN A 154 6.93 -5.23 9.40
C ASN A 154 5.99 -4.45 8.47
N MET A 155 4.83 -4.06 8.98
CA MET A 155 3.92 -3.18 8.26
C MET A 155 4.19 -1.74 8.66
N CYS A 156 4.26 -0.85 7.68
CA CYS A 156 4.17 0.58 7.87
C CYS A 156 2.74 1.04 7.52
N TYR A 157 2.34 2.19 8.05
CA TYR A 157 1.03 2.79 7.84
C TYR A 157 1.21 4.19 7.24
N LEU A 158 0.66 4.39 6.04
CA LEU A 158 0.67 5.67 5.33
C LEU A 158 -0.75 6.24 5.21
N PHE A 159 -0.86 7.53 4.96
CA PHE A 159 -2.12 8.26 4.79
C PHE A 159 -2.04 9.10 3.52
N SER A 160 -3.11 9.12 2.72
CA SER A 160 -3.21 9.92 1.50
C SER A 160 -3.37 11.42 1.80
N ASN A 161 -3.05 12.28 0.83
CA ASN A 161 -3.31 13.73 0.87
C ASN A 161 -4.79 14.05 1.15
N LEU A 162 -5.72 13.21 0.71
CA LEU A 162 -7.16 13.36 0.94
C LEU A 162 -7.56 13.16 2.41
N GLN A 163 -6.76 12.40 3.17
CA GLN A 163 -7.02 12.04 4.56
C GLN A 163 -6.51 13.07 5.58
N VAL A 164 -5.92 14.19 5.13
CA VAL A 164 -5.34 15.22 6.01
C VAL A 164 -6.00 16.60 5.85
N THR A 165 -5.84 17.44 6.86
CA THR A 165 -6.20 18.88 6.86
C THR A 165 -5.04 19.68 7.45
N ARG A 166 -4.86 20.94 7.02
CA ARG A 166 -3.92 21.85 7.71
C ARG A 166 -4.41 22.10 9.14
N ARG A 167 -3.50 22.37 10.09
CA ARG A 167 -3.89 22.81 11.44
C ARG A 167 -4.37 24.25 11.46
N ASP A 168 -3.82 25.08 10.58
CA ASP A 168 -4.04 26.54 10.60
C ASP A 168 -5.30 26.96 9.80
N GLN A 169 -5.99 26.00 9.18
CA GLN A 169 -7.34 26.16 8.66
C GLN A 169 -8.27 25.20 9.42
N PRO A 170 -9.35 25.69 10.08
CA PRO A 170 -10.39 24.80 10.55
C PRO A 170 -10.98 24.07 9.35
N ALA A 171 -11.14 22.75 9.46
CA ALA A 171 -11.69 21.94 8.38
C ALA A 171 -13.04 22.50 7.93
N SER A 172 -13.19 22.77 6.64
CA SER A 172 -14.44 23.26 6.05
C SER A 172 -15.55 22.27 6.30
N ALA A 173 -16.50 22.64 7.17
CA ALA A 173 -17.68 21.87 7.48
C ALA A 173 -18.79 22.11 6.43
N GLU A 174 -18.42 22.02 5.15
CA GLU A 174 -19.29 22.26 3.99
C GLU A 174 -19.23 21.04 3.05
N GLU A 175 -19.81 19.94 3.50
CA GLU A 175 -20.30 18.88 2.60
C GLU A 175 -21.46 18.12 3.29
N ALA A 176 -22.41 18.90 3.83
CA ALA A 176 -23.54 18.37 4.60
C ALA A 176 -24.79 19.27 4.52
N THR A 177 -25.10 19.85 3.35
CA THR A 177 -26.48 20.14 2.88
C THR A 177 -26.42 20.76 1.48
N GLU A 178 -26.73 19.98 0.45
CA GLU A 178 -27.52 20.52 -0.65
C GLU A 178 -28.76 19.63 -0.80
N THR A 179 -29.88 20.19 -0.35
CA THR A 179 -31.20 19.55 -0.39
C THR A 179 -31.74 19.67 -1.81
N ALA A 180 -32.46 18.66 -2.28
CA ALA A 180 -33.08 18.69 -3.60
C ALA A 180 -34.05 19.88 -3.74
N GLU A 181 -33.88 20.67 -4.80
CA GLU A 181 -34.97 21.34 -5.51
C GLU A 181 -34.94 20.93 -6.99
N PRO A 182 -36.09 20.63 -7.62
CA PRO A 182 -36.16 20.24 -9.02
C PRO A 182 -36.12 21.49 -9.90
N GLN A 183 -35.14 21.58 -10.80
CA GLN A 183 -35.11 22.59 -11.86
C GLN A 183 -35.69 22.01 -13.16
N GLU A 184 -36.63 22.74 -13.75
CA GLU A 184 -37.47 22.33 -14.88
C GLU A 184 -36.68 22.26 -16.21
N GLU A 185 -37.21 21.50 -17.18
CA GLU A 185 -36.70 21.49 -18.56
C GLU A 185 -36.95 22.86 -19.24
N PRO A 186 -35.94 23.44 -19.94
CA PRO A 186 -36.19 24.38 -21.01
C PRO A 186 -36.18 23.67 -22.37
N ALA A 187 -37.37 23.47 -22.94
CA ALA A 187 -37.51 22.91 -24.27
C ALA A 187 -36.94 23.85 -25.38
N ALA A 188 -36.10 23.28 -26.24
CA ALA A 188 -35.85 23.64 -27.64
C ALA A 188 -35.76 25.15 -28.04
N ALA A 189 -34.53 25.62 -28.28
CA ALA A 189 -34.26 26.76 -29.16
C ALA A 189 -33.11 26.47 -30.13
N PHE A 190 -33.51 26.07 -31.34
CA PHE A 190 -32.71 25.82 -32.54
C PHE A 190 -31.82 27.01 -32.95
N LEU A 191 -30.50 26.83 -33.04
CA LEU A 191 -29.58 27.65 -33.84
C LEU A 191 -28.51 26.76 -34.50
N GLN A 192 -28.09 27.15 -35.69
CA GLN A 192 -27.36 26.30 -36.65
C GLN A 192 -25.83 26.38 -36.46
N PRO A 193 -25.06 25.35 -36.85
CA PRO A 193 -23.60 25.43 -36.87
C PRO A 193 -23.11 26.34 -38.00
N GLU A 194 -22.26 27.31 -37.68
CA GLU A 194 -21.59 28.15 -38.69
C GLU A 194 -20.44 27.37 -39.38
N PRO A 195 -20.17 27.64 -40.68
CA PRO A 195 -19.18 26.90 -41.45
C PRO A 195 -17.74 27.24 -41.05
N ILE A 196 -16.86 26.24 -41.16
CA ILE A 196 -15.43 26.34 -40.88
C ILE A 196 -14.73 27.10 -42.02
N GLU A 197 -14.06 28.21 -41.73
CA GLU A 197 -13.12 28.85 -42.66
C GLU A 197 -11.84 28.00 -42.80
N GLU A 198 -11.46 27.71 -44.05
CA GLU A 198 -10.21 27.03 -44.38
C GLU A 198 -9.02 28.02 -44.33
N PRO A 199 -7.84 27.62 -43.80
CA PRO A 199 -6.69 28.51 -43.75
C PRO A 199 -6.03 28.70 -45.13
N GLU A 200 -5.75 29.95 -45.50
CA GLU A 200 -5.07 30.31 -46.76
C GLU A 200 -3.63 29.77 -46.85
N PRO A 201 -3.13 29.45 -48.06
CA PRO A 201 -1.81 28.87 -48.24
C PRO A 201 -0.66 29.85 -47.99
N ILE A 202 0.37 29.37 -47.29
CA ILE A 202 1.60 30.12 -47.00
C ILE A 202 2.41 30.26 -48.30
N GLU A 203 2.60 31.49 -48.79
CA GLU A 203 3.56 31.77 -49.86
C GLU A 203 5.00 31.66 -49.34
N VAL A 204 5.82 30.89 -50.07
CA VAL A 204 7.25 30.70 -49.79
C VAL A 204 8.06 31.71 -50.59
N PHE A 205 8.90 32.50 -49.91
CA PHE A 205 9.93 33.37 -50.49
C PHE A 205 11.30 33.03 -49.91
#